data_AF-A0A933NE26-F1
#
_entry.id   AF-A0A933NE26-F1
#
_cell.length_a   1.000
_cell.length_b   1.000
_cell.length_c   1.000
_cell.angle_alpha   90.00
_cell.angle_beta   90.00
_cell.angle_gamma   90.00
#
_symmetry.space_group_name_H-M   'P 1'
#
loop_
_entity.id
_entity.type
_entity.pdbx_description
1 polymer ?
#
loop_
_entity_poly.entity_id
_entity_poly.type
_entity_poly.pdbx_seq_one_letter_code
_entity_poly.pdbx_strand_id
1 'polypeptide(L)'
;MTTTALIAPVRRGAVKRKGLWARTRPYRHPYVMIWMLFLMAFPYYLFPKGNPQLHDFMLLFLMITVMTRKRIRVDPAVRRTAKVLGYFVIYVTVVNVVWTMALLGEPLQSKTGSLIFPMYYIFNFLIFNFFGTMFARFGRVMLRATTYATFFSVVTLCVTSLPVMQVGVRNALYFENPNQLGYYTLLYSCLFAVGLRATKVWLPIQIGHFMLTLYLCAASLSKAAMASTVVLMAMTLVRKPIVLIGLLIAFAGVFAVSEADDIMSESIETRVATAGKGDDTAEGRGYDRIWKHPQHLILGAGEGEYWRFDSFIRGEIHSSLGTIVFCYGIPGFLFFLYFVATWVRRAGFESALLLVPLAMYSVTHMGLRFTPFWTLLAFSLCVRVQVKKNEKAAKLRIEPEQYDALMRAVRARLKAQLRSAAGSSPQS
;
A
#
# COMPACT_ATOMS: atom_id res chain seq x y z
N MET A 1 49.31 -5.22 16.84
CA MET A 1 48.60 -6.52 16.85
C MET A 1 47.48 -6.44 15.82
N THR A 2 47.61 -7.24 14.78
CA THR A 2 47.05 -7.07 13.44
C THR A 2 45.64 -7.65 13.30
N THR A 3 44.72 -6.81 12.83
CA THR A 3 43.28 -7.07 12.59
C THR A 3 43.02 -7.95 11.35
N THR A 4 43.93 -8.88 11.04
CA THR A 4 43.92 -9.65 9.77
C THR A 4 43.59 -11.14 9.97
N ALA A 5 43.45 -11.61 11.21
CA ALA A 5 43.31 -13.04 11.52
C ALA A 5 41.86 -13.59 11.58
N LEU A 6 40.83 -12.83 11.19
CA LEU A 6 39.43 -13.18 11.49
C LEU A 6 38.56 -13.54 10.28
N ILE A 7 39.16 -13.92 9.15
CA ILE A 7 38.42 -14.50 8.02
C ILE A 7 39.10 -15.81 7.61
N ALA A 8 38.80 -16.88 8.34
CA ALA A 8 39.08 -18.23 7.85
C ALA A 8 38.26 -18.46 6.57
N PRO A 9 38.87 -18.97 5.47
CA PRO A 9 38.14 -19.26 4.24
C PRO A 9 37.11 -20.35 4.54
N VAL A 10 35.84 -19.99 4.49
CA VAL A 10 34.74 -20.97 4.48
C VAL A 10 34.97 -21.87 3.27
N ARG A 11 35.36 -23.13 3.52
CA ARG A 11 35.58 -24.16 2.50
C ARG A 11 34.42 -24.15 1.50
N ARG A 12 34.71 -23.87 0.23
CA ARG A 12 33.77 -23.93 -0.91
C ARG A 12 33.38 -25.37 -1.30
N GLY A 13 33.24 -26.26 -0.33
CA GLY A 13 32.87 -27.65 -0.54
C GLY A 13 31.52 -27.94 0.10
N ALA A 14 30.57 -28.45 -0.69
CA ALA A 14 29.24 -28.91 -0.29
C ALA A 14 28.10 -27.88 -0.19
N VAL A 15 27.84 -27.13 -1.27
CA VAL A 15 26.46 -26.77 -1.64
C VAL A 15 26.02 -27.71 -2.78
N LYS A 16 25.94 -29.01 -2.47
CA LYS A 16 25.35 -30.01 -3.37
C LYS A 16 23.86 -29.69 -3.53
N ARG A 17 23.44 -29.45 -4.78
CA ARG A 17 22.09 -29.52 -5.36
C ARG A 17 20.96 -29.87 -4.35
N LYS A 18 20.53 -28.92 -3.52
CA LYS A 18 19.15 -28.96 -3.01
C LYS A 18 18.28 -28.46 -4.16
N GLY A 19 17.69 -29.42 -4.87
CA GLY A 19 16.96 -29.24 -6.12
C GLY A 19 15.87 -28.17 -6.06
N LEU A 20 15.32 -27.84 -7.23
CA LEU A 20 14.26 -26.86 -7.49
C LEU A 20 13.15 -26.83 -6.42
N TRP A 21 12.83 -27.99 -5.84
CA TRP A 21 11.90 -28.22 -4.73
C TRP A 21 12.22 -27.52 -3.40
N ALA A 22 13.49 -27.28 -3.07
CA ALA A 22 13.87 -26.53 -1.86
C ALA A 22 13.63 -25.02 -2.01
N ARG A 23 13.59 -24.50 -3.24
CA ARG A 23 13.33 -23.09 -3.54
C ARG A 23 11.84 -22.72 -3.52
N THR A 24 10.94 -23.70 -3.71
CA THR A 24 9.48 -23.46 -3.80
C THR A 24 8.73 -23.69 -2.48
N ARG A 25 9.28 -24.45 -1.52
CA ARG A 25 8.67 -24.70 -0.20
C ARG A 25 8.12 -23.46 0.53
N PRO A 26 8.78 -22.28 0.50
CA PRO A 26 8.27 -21.11 1.21
C PRO A 26 6.96 -20.55 0.65
N TYR A 27 6.70 -20.71 -0.66
CA TYR A 27 5.46 -20.23 -1.29
C TYR A 27 4.24 -21.08 -0.95
N ARG A 28 4.47 -22.36 -0.61
CA ARG A 28 3.43 -23.28 -0.15
C ARG A 28 3.11 -23.15 1.33
N HIS A 29 3.72 -22.18 2.02
CA HIS A 29 3.40 -21.94 3.42
C HIS A 29 1.99 -21.35 3.51
N PRO A 30 1.07 -21.90 4.32
CA PRO A 30 -0.35 -21.48 4.35
C PRO A 30 -0.52 -19.98 4.57
N TYR A 31 0.24 -19.37 5.48
CA TYR A 31 0.23 -17.92 5.69
C TYR A 31 0.55 -17.07 4.45
N VAL A 32 1.49 -17.51 3.60
CA VAL A 32 1.83 -16.79 2.37
C VAL A 32 0.72 -16.98 1.34
N MET A 33 0.15 -18.18 1.24
CA MET A 33 -0.97 -18.45 0.34
C MET A 33 -2.22 -17.65 0.71
N ILE A 34 -2.59 -17.62 1.99
CA ILE A 34 -3.74 -16.84 2.49
C ILE A 34 -3.51 -15.35 2.23
N TRP A 35 -2.28 -14.84 2.41
CA TRP A 35 -1.95 -13.45 2.05
C TRP A 35 -2.11 -13.17 0.56
N MET A 36 -1.67 -14.08 -0.31
CA MET A 36 -1.86 -13.92 -1.76
C MET A 36 -3.34 -13.94 -2.12
N LEU A 37 -4.11 -14.86 -1.54
CA LEU A 37 -5.56 -14.94 -1.73
C LEU A 37 -6.27 -13.67 -1.24
N PHE A 38 -5.86 -13.12 -0.10
CA PHE A 38 -6.36 -11.83 0.40
C PHE A 38 -6.18 -10.72 -0.64
N LEU A 39 -4.97 -10.56 -1.20
CA LEU A 39 -4.71 -9.53 -2.21
C LEU A 39 -5.50 -9.77 -3.49
N MET A 40 -5.68 -11.03 -3.89
CA MET A 40 -6.47 -11.40 -5.07
C MET A 40 -7.97 -11.20 -4.86
N ALA A 41 -8.47 -11.45 -3.66
CA ALA A 41 -9.88 -11.30 -3.27
C ALA A 41 -10.28 -9.86 -2.96
N PHE A 42 -9.32 -8.95 -2.76
CA PHE A 42 -9.56 -7.55 -2.41
C PHE A 42 -10.56 -6.81 -3.33
N PRO A 43 -10.47 -6.88 -4.68
CA PRO A 43 -11.40 -6.14 -5.53
C PRO A 43 -12.83 -6.70 -5.52
N TYR A 44 -13.07 -7.90 -5.03
CA TYR A 44 -14.37 -8.56 -5.10
C TYR A 44 -15.20 -8.26 -3.85
N TYR A 45 -16.09 -7.27 -3.96
CA TYR A 45 -17.00 -6.93 -2.86
C TYR A 45 -18.20 -7.87 -2.92
N LEU A 46 -18.29 -8.76 -1.93
CA LEU A 46 -19.37 -9.75 -1.82
C LEU A 46 -20.44 -9.30 -0.82
N PHE A 47 -20.08 -8.42 0.11
CA PHE A 47 -21.01 -7.87 1.10
C PHE A 47 -21.30 -6.40 0.81
N PRO A 48 -22.44 -5.86 1.29
CA PRO A 48 -22.79 -4.47 1.08
C PRO A 48 -21.75 -3.50 1.62
N LYS A 49 -21.75 -2.30 1.04
CA LYS A 49 -20.94 -1.15 1.44
C LYS A 49 -20.83 -0.99 2.96
N GLY A 50 -19.62 -0.71 3.43
CA GLY A 50 -19.35 -0.40 4.83
C GLY A 50 -19.23 -1.62 5.75
N ASN A 51 -19.57 -2.82 5.27
CA ASN A 51 -19.37 -4.05 6.02
C ASN A 51 -17.99 -4.68 5.73
N PRO A 52 -17.43 -5.44 6.70
CA PRO A 52 -16.24 -6.25 6.45
C PRO A 52 -16.47 -7.21 5.28
N GLN A 53 -15.53 -7.23 4.33
CA GLN A 53 -15.54 -8.10 3.15
C GLN A 53 -14.94 -9.47 3.47
N LEU A 54 -15.14 -10.47 2.60
CA LEU A 54 -14.58 -11.81 2.78
C LEU A 54 -13.06 -11.79 3.02
N HIS A 55 -12.36 -10.92 2.27
CA HIS A 55 -10.91 -10.76 2.39
C HIS A 55 -10.49 -10.16 3.75
N ASP A 56 -11.33 -9.35 4.40
CA ASP A 56 -11.04 -8.80 5.73
C ASP A 56 -11.04 -9.88 6.81
N PHE A 57 -11.97 -10.84 6.75
CA PHE A 57 -12.02 -11.97 7.68
C PHE A 57 -10.79 -12.89 7.52
N MET A 58 -10.40 -13.19 6.27
CA MET A 58 -9.19 -13.97 5.99
C MET A 58 -7.94 -13.32 6.59
N LEU A 59 -7.87 -12.00 6.47
CA LEU A 59 -6.77 -11.20 6.95
C LEU A 59 -6.75 -11.12 8.48
N LEU A 60 -7.90 -10.89 9.12
CA LEU A 60 -8.03 -10.87 10.58
C LEU A 60 -7.58 -12.19 11.20
N PHE A 61 -8.03 -13.33 10.65
CA PHE A 61 -7.60 -14.66 11.08
C PHE A 61 -6.07 -14.82 10.96
N LEU A 62 -5.52 -14.41 9.82
CA LEU A 62 -4.08 -14.48 9.56
C LEU A 62 -3.28 -13.59 10.52
N MET A 63 -3.78 -12.40 10.85
CA MET A 63 -3.15 -11.48 11.78
C MET A 63 -3.09 -12.05 13.19
N ILE A 64 -4.21 -12.56 13.72
CA ILE A 64 -4.29 -13.14 15.06
C ILE A 64 -3.29 -14.29 15.19
N THR A 65 -3.24 -15.20 14.21
CA THR A 65 -2.36 -16.39 14.26
C THR A 65 -0.86 -16.05 14.15
N VAL A 66 -0.50 -14.97 13.46
CA VAL A 66 0.89 -14.56 13.27
C VAL A 66 1.37 -13.66 14.41
N MET A 67 0.54 -12.71 14.86
CA MET A 67 0.93 -11.71 15.86
C MET A 67 0.96 -12.26 17.29
N THR A 68 0.20 -13.32 17.60
CA THR A 68 0.23 -13.98 18.92
C THR A 68 1.53 -14.74 19.20
N ARG A 69 2.37 -14.98 18.19
CA ARG A 69 3.64 -15.72 18.36
C ARG A 69 4.75 -14.79 18.89
N LYS A 70 5.06 -14.90 20.19
CA LYS A 70 5.97 -14.03 20.99
C LYS A 70 7.46 -13.92 20.55
N ARG A 71 7.87 -14.22 19.32
CA ARG A 71 9.30 -14.29 18.95
C ARG A 71 9.71 -13.67 17.60
N ILE A 72 8.83 -12.95 16.91
CA ILE A 72 9.19 -12.36 15.60
C ILE A 72 9.83 -10.98 15.80
N ARG A 73 11.11 -10.86 15.42
CA ARG A 73 11.85 -9.58 15.49
C ARG A 73 11.71 -8.83 14.16
N VAL A 74 10.88 -7.79 14.17
CA VAL A 74 10.72 -6.88 13.03
C VAL A 74 11.95 -5.98 12.87
N ASP A 75 12.27 -5.62 11.62
CA ASP A 75 13.40 -4.73 11.31
C ASP A 75 13.23 -3.37 12.02
N PRO A 76 14.31 -2.78 12.59
CA PRO A 76 14.22 -1.50 13.29
C PRO A 76 13.65 -0.35 12.46
N ALA A 77 13.84 -0.35 11.14
CA ALA A 77 13.28 0.67 10.26
C ALA A 77 11.75 0.60 10.24
N VAL A 78 11.20 -0.60 10.05
CA VAL A 78 9.75 -0.85 10.03
C VAL A 78 9.14 -0.54 11.40
N ARG A 79 9.75 -1.05 12.48
CA ARG A 79 9.27 -0.82 13.86
C ARG A 79 9.23 0.66 14.23
N ARG A 80 10.26 1.43 13.86
CA ARG A 80 10.30 2.86 14.18
C ARG A 80 9.26 3.63 13.38
N THR A 81 9.06 3.31 12.11
CA THR A 81 7.99 3.93 11.31
C THR A 81 6.61 3.58 11.86
N ALA A 82 6.39 2.31 12.24
CA ALA A 82 5.15 1.88 12.88
C ALA A 82 4.89 2.64 14.19
N LYS A 83 5.91 2.84 15.04
CA LYS A 83 5.76 3.63 16.28
C LYS A 83 5.26 5.05 16.00
N VAL A 84 5.80 5.71 14.97
CA VAL A 84 5.36 7.06 14.59
C VAL A 84 3.94 7.05 14.03
N LEU A 85 3.58 6.06 13.20
CA LEU A 85 2.21 5.86 12.74
C LEU A 85 1.24 5.66 13.92
N GLY A 86 1.67 4.95 14.96
CA GLY A 86 0.89 4.73 16.17
C GLY A 86 0.49 6.04 16.86
N TYR A 87 1.37 7.04 16.90
CA TYR A 87 1.01 8.35 17.47
C TYR A 87 -0.11 9.04 16.68
N PHE A 88 -0.06 9.00 15.35
CA PHE A 88 -1.14 9.50 14.51
C PHE A 88 -2.45 8.75 14.75
N VAL A 89 -2.42 7.41 14.80
CA VAL A 89 -3.62 6.58 15.01
C VAL A 89 -4.24 6.81 16.39
N ILE A 90 -3.42 6.95 17.42
CA ILE A 90 -3.88 7.29 18.77
C ILE A 90 -4.58 8.65 18.75
N TYR A 91 -3.97 9.65 18.12
CA TYR A 91 -4.57 10.98 18.01
C TYR A 91 -5.92 10.95 17.29
N VAL A 92 -5.99 10.31 16.12
CA VAL A 92 -7.23 10.09 15.36
C VAL A 92 -8.31 9.43 16.22
N THR A 93 -7.92 8.43 17.02
CA THR A 93 -8.84 7.73 17.93
C THR A 93 -9.35 8.67 19.01
N VAL A 94 -8.46 9.43 19.65
CA VAL A 94 -8.83 10.40 20.70
C VAL A 94 -9.80 11.45 20.16
N VAL A 95 -9.50 12.07 19.01
CA VAL A 95 -10.38 13.10 18.42
C VAL A 95 -11.77 12.54 18.12
N ASN A 96 -11.86 11.37 17.49
CA ASN A 96 -13.16 10.75 17.19
C ASN A 96 -13.93 10.29 18.43
N VAL A 97 -13.23 9.80 19.46
CA VAL A 97 -13.87 9.44 20.73
C VAL A 97 -14.41 10.70 21.43
N VAL A 98 -13.62 11.77 21.51
CA VAL A 98 -14.06 13.05 22.11
C VAL A 98 -15.29 13.60 21.39
N TRP A 99 -15.29 13.62 20.05
CA TRP A 99 -16.45 14.09 19.30
C TRP A 99 -17.66 13.17 19.40
N THR A 100 -17.46 11.85 19.41
CA THR A 100 -18.56 10.92 19.72
C THR A 100 -19.18 11.21 21.08
N MET A 101 -18.35 11.47 22.10
CA MET A 101 -18.81 11.78 23.45
C MET A 101 -19.50 13.15 23.53
N ALA A 102 -18.97 14.15 22.81
CA ALA A 102 -19.54 15.51 22.77
C ALA A 102 -20.89 15.57 22.05
N LEU A 103 -21.18 14.61 21.17
CA LEU A 103 -22.43 14.50 20.42
C LEU A 103 -23.40 13.48 21.04
N LEU A 104 -23.12 12.99 22.25
CA LEU A 104 -24.06 12.13 22.97
C LEU A 104 -25.35 12.90 23.24
N GLY A 105 -26.48 12.37 22.77
CA GLY A 105 -27.80 12.99 22.88
C GLY A 105 -28.36 13.50 21.56
N GLU A 106 -27.52 13.66 20.54
CA GLU A 106 -27.97 13.99 19.18
C GLU A 106 -28.32 12.72 18.37
N PRO A 107 -29.23 12.82 17.38
CA PRO A 107 -29.50 11.72 16.47
C PRO A 107 -28.26 11.41 15.63
N LEU A 108 -27.55 10.32 15.96
CA LEU A 108 -26.40 9.86 15.18
C LEU A 108 -26.87 9.40 13.79
N GLN A 109 -26.28 9.95 12.72
CA GLN A 109 -26.59 9.55 11.35
C GLN A 109 -26.19 8.11 11.04
N SER A 110 -25.24 7.55 11.80
CA SER A 110 -24.83 6.16 11.66
C SER A 110 -24.99 5.38 12.96
N LYS A 111 -25.40 4.11 12.85
CA LYS A 111 -25.56 3.20 14.02
C LYS A 111 -24.28 3.04 14.86
N THR A 112 -23.12 3.40 14.32
CA THR A 112 -21.80 3.31 14.96
C THR A 112 -21.16 4.68 15.24
N GLY A 113 -21.83 5.79 14.91
CA GLY A 113 -21.32 7.15 15.04
C GLY A 113 -19.96 7.38 14.36
N SER A 114 -19.23 8.38 14.85
CA SER A 114 -17.84 8.69 14.42
C SER A 114 -16.80 7.61 14.76
N LEU A 115 -17.16 6.52 15.45
CA LEU A 115 -16.20 5.50 15.90
C LEU A 115 -15.78 4.51 14.81
N ILE A 116 -16.52 4.43 13.69
CA ILE A 116 -16.10 3.57 12.58
C ILE A 116 -14.82 4.07 11.90
N PHE A 117 -14.60 5.38 11.87
CA PHE A 117 -13.42 5.99 11.26
C PHE A 117 -12.11 5.60 11.94
N PRO A 118 -11.93 5.78 13.27
CA PRO A 118 -10.71 5.33 13.94
C PRO A 118 -10.52 3.81 13.83
N MET A 119 -11.58 3.01 13.73
CA MET A 119 -11.45 1.57 13.47
C MET A 119 -10.76 1.27 12.14
N TYR A 120 -11.02 2.02 11.07
CA TYR A 120 -10.26 1.89 9.82
C TYR A 120 -8.78 2.18 10.02
N TYR A 121 -8.42 3.24 10.76
CA TYR A 121 -7.01 3.57 11.02
C TYR A 121 -6.31 2.55 11.92
N ILE A 122 -7.00 2.04 12.95
CA ILE A 122 -6.49 0.98 13.82
C ILE A 122 -6.27 -0.30 13.02
N PHE A 123 -7.25 -0.73 12.23
CA PHE A 123 -7.12 -1.91 11.37
C PHE A 123 -5.92 -1.77 10.43
N ASN A 124 -5.84 -0.65 9.71
CA ASN A 124 -4.74 -0.38 8.79
C ASN A 124 -3.36 -0.27 9.46
N PHE A 125 -3.30 0.26 10.68
CA PHE A 125 -2.10 0.23 11.51
C PHE A 125 -1.66 -1.19 11.85
N LEU A 126 -2.61 -2.06 12.21
CA LEU A 126 -2.32 -3.46 12.48
C LEU A 126 -1.85 -4.17 11.21
N ILE A 127 -2.42 -3.85 10.03
CA ILE A 127 -1.96 -4.37 8.73
C ILE A 127 -0.53 -3.97 8.41
N PHE A 128 -0.19 -2.72 8.64
CA PHE A 128 1.18 -2.24 8.46
C PHE A 128 2.18 -3.06 9.30
N ASN A 129 1.86 -3.31 10.57
CA ASN A 129 2.69 -4.10 11.48
C ASN A 129 2.69 -5.60 11.12
N PHE A 130 1.54 -6.13 10.73
CA PHE A 130 1.37 -7.51 10.29
C PHE A 130 2.25 -7.80 9.07
N PHE A 131 2.23 -6.92 8.06
CA PHE A 131 3.09 -7.06 6.88
C PHE A 131 4.58 -7.06 7.26
N GLY A 132 5.00 -6.15 8.14
CA GLY A 132 6.36 -6.11 8.67
C GLY A 132 6.76 -7.41 9.39
N THR A 133 5.83 -8.01 10.11
CA THR A 133 6.00 -9.30 10.82
C THR A 133 6.10 -10.47 9.85
N MET A 134 5.24 -10.50 8.83
CA MET A 134 5.30 -11.49 7.74
C MET A 134 6.62 -11.40 6.97
N PHE A 135 7.08 -10.20 6.66
CA PHE A 135 8.39 -9.99 6.04
C PHE A 135 9.54 -10.44 6.94
N ALA A 136 9.48 -10.16 8.25
CA ALA A 136 10.50 -10.65 9.18
C ALA A 136 10.59 -12.19 9.21
N ARG A 137 9.47 -12.88 8.97
CA ARG A 137 9.38 -14.35 8.94
C ARG A 137 9.78 -14.96 7.59
N PHE A 138 9.27 -14.42 6.49
CA PHE A 138 9.39 -15.01 5.15
C PHE A 138 10.35 -14.27 4.22
N GLY A 139 10.82 -13.08 4.61
CA GLY A 139 11.82 -12.28 3.90
C GLY A 139 11.43 -12.03 2.45
N ARG A 140 12.36 -12.30 1.53
CA ARG A 140 12.18 -12.11 0.09
C ARG A 140 10.99 -12.87 -0.50
N VAL A 141 10.60 -14.01 0.09
CA VAL A 141 9.44 -14.79 -0.37
C VAL A 141 8.17 -13.97 -0.23
N MET A 142 7.99 -13.28 0.91
CA MET A 142 6.85 -12.39 1.13
C MET A 142 6.79 -11.29 0.07
N LEU A 143 7.95 -10.70 -0.26
CA LEU A 143 8.01 -9.64 -1.26
C LEU A 143 7.61 -10.15 -2.64
N ARG A 144 8.16 -11.29 -3.07
CA ARG A 144 7.80 -11.92 -4.35
C ARG A 144 6.33 -12.32 -4.39
N ALA A 145 5.83 -12.95 -3.33
CA ALA A 145 4.43 -13.35 -3.23
C ALA A 145 3.50 -12.15 -3.38
N THR A 146 3.82 -11.04 -2.72
CA THR A 146 3.06 -9.77 -2.85
C THR A 146 3.11 -9.23 -4.28
N THR A 147 4.30 -9.15 -4.91
CA THR A 147 4.43 -8.68 -6.29
C THR A 147 3.61 -9.54 -7.27
N TYR A 148 3.72 -10.87 -7.19
CA TYR A 148 2.99 -11.76 -8.09
C TYR A 148 1.49 -11.79 -7.79
N ALA A 149 1.06 -11.75 -6.53
CA ALA A 149 -0.36 -11.67 -6.17
C ALA A 149 -0.99 -10.37 -6.69
N THR A 150 -0.25 -9.26 -6.66
CA THR A 150 -0.66 -7.99 -7.26
C THR A 150 -0.89 -8.14 -8.77
N PHE A 151 0.03 -8.79 -9.48
CA PHE A 151 -0.13 -9.10 -10.90
C PHE A 151 -1.34 -9.98 -11.17
N PHE A 152 -1.45 -11.12 -10.48
CA PHE A 152 -2.54 -12.06 -10.68
C PHE A 152 -3.89 -11.47 -10.31
N SER A 153 -3.96 -10.60 -9.30
CA SER A 153 -5.19 -9.92 -8.92
C SER A 153 -5.68 -8.95 -10.01
N VAL A 154 -4.77 -8.25 -10.68
CA VAL A 154 -5.11 -7.43 -11.86
C VAL A 154 -5.58 -8.32 -13.01
N VAL A 155 -4.88 -9.43 -13.29
CA VAL A 155 -5.28 -10.40 -14.33
C VAL A 155 -6.67 -10.95 -14.06
N THR A 156 -6.94 -11.44 -12.84
CA THR A 156 -8.24 -11.99 -12.49
C THR A 156 -9.33 -10.94 -12.63
N LEU A 157 -9.08 -9.71 -12.18
CA LEU A 157 -10.05 -8.62 -12.31
C LEU A 157 -10.36 -8.31 -13.79
N CYS A 158 -9.34 -8.23 -14.65
CA CYS A 158 -9.53 -8.06 -16.10
C CYS A 158 -10.35 -9.20 -16.71
N VAL A 159 -10.01 -10.45 -16.41
CA VAL A 159 -10.76 -11.61 -16.93
C VAL A 159 -12.21 -11.58 -16.48
N THR A 160 -12.46 -11.30 -15.20
CA THR A 160 -13.82 -11.19 -14.65
C THR A 160 -14.58 -9.95 -15.12
N SER A 161 -13.89 -8.95 -15.66
CA SER A 161 -14.54 -7.75 -16.22
C SER A 161 -15.14 -7.99 -17.60
N LEU A 162 -14.60 -8.94 -18.39
CA LEU A 162 -15.04 -9.17 -19.78
C LEU A 162 -16.55 -9.40 -19.93
N PRO A 163 -17.24 -10.16 -19.06
CA PRO A 163 -18.69 -10.39 -19.20
C PRO A 163 -19.54 -9.20 -18.73
N VAL A 164 -18.97 -8.29 -17.95
CA VAL A 164 -19.71 -7.23 -17.23
C VAL A 164 -19.48 -5.86 -17.86
N MET A 165 -18.41 -5.68 -18.63
CA MET A 165 -18.10 -4.40 -19.23
C MET A 165 -19.10 -4.02 -20.31
N GLN A 166 -19.67 -2.84 -20.15
CA GLN A 166 -20.35 -2.12 -21.22
C GLN A 166 -19.40 -1.06 -21.80
N VAL A 167 -19.21 -1.07 -23.12
CA VAL A 167 -18.37 -0.12 -23.84
C VAL A 167 -19.00 1.27 -23.75
N GLY A 168 -18.19 2.32 -23.54
CA GLY A 168 -18.64 3.70 -23.40
C GLY A 168 -19.28 4.04 -22.04
N VAL A 169 -19.63 3.05 -21.22
CA VAL A 169 -20.20 3.27 -19.89
C VAL A 169 -19.09 3.27 -18.83
N ARG A 170 -19.23 4.15 -17.84
CA ARG A 170 -18.29 4.23 -16.71
C ARG A 170 -18.47 3.02 -15.79
N ASN A 171 -17.52 2.09 -15.82
CA ASN A 171 -17.63 0.83 -15.07
C ASN A 171 -16.94 0.92 -13.70
N ALA A 172 -17.67 0.53 -12.64
CA ALA A 172 -17.09 0.32 -11.31
C ALA A 172 -16.67 -1.15 -11.07
N LEU A 173 -17.11 -2.06 -11.94
CA LEU A 173 -16.99 -3.52 -11.76
C LEU A 173 -17.54 -3.92 -10.39
N TYR A 174 -16.71 -4.53 -9.55
CA TYR A 174 -17.05 -4.96 -8.20
C TYR A 174 -16.88 -3.87 -7.14
N PHE A 175 -16.43 -2.68 -7.51
CA PHE A 175 -16.34 -1.53 -6.59
C PHE A 175 -17.65 -0.73 -6.61
N GLU A 176 -17.83 0.11 -5.59
CA GLU A 176 -19.03 0.95 -5.49
C GLU A 176 -18.99 2.15 -6.44
N ASN A 177 -17.79 2.64 -6.73
CA ASN A 177 -17.58 3.81 -7.56
C ASN A 177 -16.40 3.56 -8.51
N PRO A 178 -16.50 3.96 -9.78
CA PRO A 178 -15.39 3.84 -10.73
C PRO A 178 -14.08 4.52 -10.26
N ASN A 179 -14.15 5.57 -9.43
CA ASN A 179 -12.95 6.18 -8.84
C ASN A 179 -12.24 5.24 -7.85
N GLN A 180 -12.95 4.31 -7.21
CA GLN A 180 -12.34 3.28 -6.36
C GLN A 180 -11.62 2.25 -7.23
N LEU A 181 -12.18 1.85 -8.38
CA LEU A 181 -11.50 1.01 -9.36
C LEU A 181 -10.21 1.67 -9.86
N GLY A 182 -10.27 2.94 -10.26
CA GLY A 182 -9.11 3.71 -10.70
C GLY A 182 -8.05 3.90 -9.59
N TYR A 183 -8.47 4.03 -8.33
CA TYR A 183 -7.54 4.12 -7.21
C TYR A 183 -6.89 2.76 -6.90
N TYR A 184 -7.68 1.69 -6.94
CA TYR A 184 -7.23 0.32 -6.76
C TYR A 184 -6.17 -0.06 -7.81
N THR A 185 -6.42 0.23 -9.09
CA THR A 185 -5.48 -0.07 -10.17
C THR A 185 -4.17 0.67 -9.96
N LEU A 186 -4.21 1.97 -9.64
CA LEU A 186 -3.02 2.78 -9.36
C LEU A 186 -2.24 2.24 -8.15
N LEU A 187 -2.92 1.85 -7.07
CA LEU A 187 -2.29 1.23 -5.89
C LEU A 187 -1.59 -0.08 -6.23
N TYR A 188 -2.23 -0.93 -7.03
CA TYR A 188 -1.66 -2.21 -7.46
C TYR A 188 -0.49 -2.01 -8.44
N SER A 189 -0.57 -1.02 -9.34
CA SER A 189 0.58 -0.63 -10.16
C SER A 189 1.75 -0.14 -9.29
N CYS A 190 1.50 0.64 -8.23
CA CYS A 190 2.54 1.10 -7.30
C CYS A 190 3.17 -0.08 -6.54
N LEU A 191 2.34 -1.00 -6.01
CA LEU A 191 2.80 -2.23 -5.35
C LEU A 191 3.69 -3.05 -6.29
N PHE A 192 3.26 -3.24 -7.53
CA PHE A 192 4.03 -3.98 -8.51
C PHE A 192 5.36 -3.28 -8.83
N ALA A 193 5.33 -1.97 -9.16
CA ALA A 193 6.52 -1.17 -9.48
C ALA A 193 7.56 -1.15 -8.35
N VAL A 194 7.13 -0.93 -7.10
CA VAL A 194 7.99 -1.02 -5.92
C VAL A 194 8.56 -2.43 -5.78
N GLY A 195 7.76 -3.47 -6.07
CA GLY A 195 8.14 -4.87 -5.99
C GLY A 195 9.25 -5.27 -6.97
N LEU A 196 9.28 -4.67 -8.17
CA LEU A 196 10.33 -4.90 -9.17
C LEU A 196 11.73 -4.57 -8.65
N ARG A 197 11.86 -3.71 -7.63
CA ARG A 197 13.16 -3.33 -7.05
C ARG A 197 13.77 -4.43 -6.18
N ALA A 198 12.95 -5.29 -5.57
CA ALA A 198 13.41 -6.40 -4.74
C ALA A 198 13.29 -7.78 -5.43
N THR A 199 12.58 -7.85 -6.55
CA THR A 199 12.17 -9.11 -7.19
C THR A 199 12.54 -9.09 -8.67
N LYS A 200 13.07 -10.22 -9.17
CA LYS A 200 13.35 -10.40 -10.60
C LYS A 200 12.05 -10.89 -11.25
N VAL A 201 11.38 -10.00 -11.98
CA VAL A 201 10.17 -10.32 -12.75
C VAL A 201 10.49 -10.23 -14.23
N TRP A 202 10.00 -11.18 -15.02
CA TRP A 202 10.22 -11.23 -16.45
C TRP A 202 9.56 -10.04 -17.16
N LEU A 203 10.21 -9.50 -18.20
CA LEU A 203 9.77 -8.26 -18.85
C LEU A 203 8.35 -8.34 -19.45
N PRO A 204 7.93 -9.41 -20.15
CA PRO A 204 6.56 -9.58 -20.59
C PRO A 204 5.51 -9.51 -19.48
N ILE A 205 5.81 -10.00 -18.27
CA ILE A 205 4.91 -9.87 -17.11
C ILE A 205 4.81 -8.40 -16.68
N GLN A 206 5.91 -7.64 -16.75
CA GLN A 206 5.88 -6.21 -16.43
C GLN A 206 5.02 -5.43 -17.44
N ILE A 207 5.23 -5.70 -18.73
CA ILE A 207 4.44 -5.12 -19.84
C ILE A 207 2.96 -5.47 -19.68
N GLY A 208 2.66 -6.76 -19.50
CA GLY A 208 1.29 -7.24 -19.32
C GLY A 208 0.62 -6.60 -18.10
N HIS A 209 1.32 -6.46 -16.97
CA HIS A 209 0.76 -5.78 -15.80
C HIS A 209 0.32 -4.35 -16.12
N PHE A 210 1.22 -3.54 -16.70
CA PHE A 210 0.90 -2.13 -16.98
C PHE A 210 -0.21 -1.99 -18.02
N MET A 211 -0.21 -2.82 -19.06
CA MET A 211 -1.30 -2.84 -20.06
C MET A 211 -2.66 -3.17 -19.44
N LEU A 212 -2.72 -4.20 -18.60
CA LEU A 212 -3.95 -4.57 -17.91
C LEU A 212 -4.42 -3.48 -16.93
N THR A 213 -3.51 -2.82 -16.21
CA THR A 213 -3.88 -1.70 -15.34
C THR A 213 -4.35 -0.48 -16.12
N LEU A 214 -3.76 -0.19 -17.28
CA LEU A 214 -4.19 0.88 -18.16
C LEU A 214 -5.58 0.61 -18.73
N TYR A 215 -5.84 -0.63 -19.14
CA TYR A 215 -7.17 -1.09 -19.54
C TYR A 215 -8.22 -0.89 -18.43
N LEU A 216 -7.94 -1.31 -17.19
CA LEU A 216 -8.87 -1.12 -16.08
C LEU A 216 -9.06 0.37 -15.72
N CYS A 217 -8.01 1.19 -15.83
CA CYS A 217 -8.14 2.64 -15.64
C CYS A 217 -9.04 3.26 -16.72
N ALA A 218 -8.90 2.82 -17.98
CA ALA A 218 -9.77 3.24 -19.08
C ALA A 218 -11.22 2.82 -18.85
N ALA A 219 -11.46 1.57 -18.42
CA ALA A 219 -12.80 1.08 -18.09
C ALA A 219 -13.48 1.89 -16.97
N SER A 220 -12.70 2.43 -16.03
CA SER A 220 -13.21 3.30 -14.96
C SER A 220 -13.52 4.75 -15.40
N LEU A 221 -13.08 5.15 -16.60
CA LEU A 221 -13.03 6.52 -17.13
C LEU A 221 -12.44 7.54 -16.13
N SER A 222 -11.52 7.10 -15.26
CA SER A 222 -10.84 7.96 -14.29
C SER A 222 -9.60 8.59 -14.93
N LYS A 223 -9.76 9.82 -15.44
CA LYS A 223 -8.67 10.62 -16.07
C LYS A 223 -7.44 10.71 -15.16
N ALA A 224 -7.66 10.99 -13.88
CA ALA A 224 -6.58 11.09 -12.89
C ALA A 224 -5.86 9.75 -12.67
N ALA A 225 -6.57 8.63 -12.65
CA ALA A 225 -5.96 7.31 -12.50
C ALA A 225 -5.16 6.90 -13.74
N MET A 226 -5.70 7.16 -14.94
CA MET A 226 -4.99 6.91 -16.21
C MET A 226 -3.69 7.71 -16.28
N ALA A 227 -3.75 9.03 -16.11
CA ALA A 227 -2.58 9.90 -16.15
C ALA A 227 -1.53 9.47 -15.10
N SER A 228 -1.97 9.21 -13.87
CA SER A 228 -1.08 8.74 -12.79
C SER A 228 -0.41 7.41 -13.12
N THR A 229 -1.14 6.48 -13.72
CA THR A 229 -0.62 5.16 -14.12
C THR A 229 0.38 5.27 -15.28
N VAL A 230 0.13 6.16 -16.25
CA VAL A 230 1.07 6.44 -17.34
C VAL A 230 2.37 7.05 -16.79
N VAL A 231 2.28 8.03 -15.89
CA VAL A 231 3.47 8.63 -15.24
C VAL A 231 4.24 7.56 -14.46
N LEU A 232 3.55 6.72 -13.69
CA LEU A 232 4.17 5.61 -12.96
C LEU A 232 4.86 4.59 -13.88
N MET A 233 4.20 4.24 -15.00
CA MET A 233 4.76 3.36 -16.02
C MET A 233 6.04 3.95 -16.61
N ALA A 234 6.02 5.24 -16.96
CA ALA A 234 7.19 5.96 -17.46
C ALA A 234 8.34 5.95 -16.44
N MET A 235 8.06 6.29 -15.18
CA MET A 235 9.07 6.27 -14.10
C MET A 235 9.65 4.87 -13.87
N THR A 236 8.84 3.82 -14.02
CA THR A 236 9.27 2.43 -13.82
C THR A 236 10.08 1.89 -14.99
N LEU A 237 9.71 2.26 -16.22
CA LEU A 237 10.27 1.74 -17.47
C LEU A 237 11.23 2.73 -18.15
N VAL A 238 11.62 3.84 -17.50
CA VAL A 238 12.50 4.88 -18.08
C VAL A 238 13.84 4.31 -18.60
N ARG A 239 14.33 3.23 -17.98
CA ARG A 239 15.55 2.53 -18.43
C ARG A 239 15.34 1.62 -19.65
N LYS A 240 14.12 1.57 -20.19
CA LYS A 240 13.69 0.75 -21.33
C LYS A 240 12.80 1.60 -22.26
N PRO A 241 13.34 2.67 -22.86
CA PRO A 241 12.54 3.68 -23.56
C PRO A 241 11.77 3.12 -24.76
N ILE A 242 12.35 2.15 -25.50
CA ILE A 242 11.67 1.50 -26.64
C ILE A 242 10.42 0.76 -26.17
N VAL A 243 10.49 0.06 -25.03
CA VAL A 243 9.33 -0.61 -24.44
C VAL A 243 8.28 0.42 -24.05
N LEU A 244 8.68 1.51 -23.39
CA LEU A 244 7.75 2.57 -22.99
C LEU A 244 7.04 3.20 -24.19
N ILE A 245 7.77 3.55 -25.25
CA ILE A 245 7.20 4.13 -26.47
C ILE A 245 6.23 3.14 -27.12
N GLY A 246 6.64 1.87 -27.26
CA GLY A 246 5.76 0.83 -27.82
C GLY A 246 4.48 0.64 -27.02
N LEU A 247 4.54 0.74 -25.69
CA LEU A 247 3.36 0.66 -24.82
C LEU A 247 2.43 1.86 -24.98
N LEU A 248 2.98 3.08 -25.09
CA LEU A 248 2.17 4.29 -25.31
C LEU A 248 1.49 4.26 -26.68
N ILE A 249 2.20 3.81 -27.72
CA ILE A 249 1.62 3.65 -29.07
C ILE A 249 0.55 2.57 -29.05
N ALA A 250 0.80 1.41 -28.42
CA ALA A 250 -0.19 0.35 -28.32
C ALA A 250 -1.45 0.81 -27.58
N PHE A 251 -1.28 1.53 -26.48
CA PHE A 251 -2.40 2.10 -25.73
C PHE A 251 -3.17 3.12 -26.57
N ALA A 252 -2.50 4.07 -27.21
CA ALA A 252 -3.13 5.04 -28.10
C ALA A 252 -3.86 4.37 -29.28
N GLY A 253 -3.26 3.33 -29.87
CA GLY A 253 -3.86 2.55 -30.95
C GLY A 253 -5.16 1.85 -30.54
N VAL A 254 -5.26 1.36 -29.29
CA VAL A 254 -6.51 0.76 -28.78
C VAL A 254 -7.64 1.79 -28.74
N PHE A 255 -7.36 3.05 -28.39
CA PHE A 255 -8.39 4.10 -28.44
C PHE A 255 -8.71 4.55 -29.87
N ALA A 256 -7.70 4.58 -30.74
CA ALA A 256 -7.90 5.00 -32.13
C ALA A 256 -8.68 3.99 -32.98
N VAL A 257 -8.70 2.71 -32.59
CA VAL A 257 -9.35 1.61 -33.35
C VAL A 257 -10.69 1.19 -32.75
N SER A 258 -11.02 1.60 -31.53
CA SER A 258 -12.32 1.25 -30.97
C SER A 258 -13.44 2.00 -31.70
N GLU A 259 -14.32 1.29 -32.41
CA GLU A 259 -15.59 1.79 -33.01
C GLU A 259 -16.58 2.40 -31.99
N ALA A 260 -16.14 2.58 -30.74
CA ALA A 260 -16.86 3.26 -29.67
C ALA A 260 -16.90 4.79 -29.85
N ASP A 261 -16.65 5.30 -31.07
CA ASP A 261 -16.40 6.72 -31.32
C ASP A 261 -17.60 7.58 -30.93
N ASP A 262 -18.84 7.21 -31.25
CA ASP A 262 -20.01 8.06 -30.92
C ASP A 262 -20.37 8.08 -29.42
N ILE A 263 -20.44 6.92 -28.76
CA ILE A 263 -20.84 6.84 -27.34
C ILE A 263 -19.70 7.31 -26.41
N MET A 264 -18.45 7.01 -26.78
CA MET A 264 -17.28 7.42 -26.00
C MET A 264 -16.94 8.88 -26.24
N SER A 265 -17.13 9.43 -27.46
CA SER A 265 -16.99 10.86 -27.71
C SER A 265 -18.03 11.66 -26.93
N GLU A 266 -19.31 11.28 -26.94
CA GLU A 266 -20.35 11.99 -26.18
C GLU A 266 -20.07 11.94 -24.67
N SER A 267 -19.61 10.81 -24.15
CA SER A 267 -19.19 10.66 -22.76
C SER A 267 -17.93 11.48 -22.42
N ILE A 268 -16.98 11.59 -23.35
CA ILE A 268 -15.77 12.41 -23.19
C ILE A 268 -16.10 13.89 -23.28
N GLU A 269 -16.89 14.31 -24.26
CA GLU A 269 -17.36 15.68 -24.49
C GLU A 269 -18.17 16.19 -23.31
N THR A 270 -19.16 15.42 -22.84
CA THR A 270 -19.92 15.75 -21.63
C THR A 270 -19.00 15.91 -20.42
N ARG A 271 -17.92 15.12 -20.33
CA ARG A 271 -16.94 15.18 -19.23
C ARG A 271 -15.87 16.26 -19.40
N VAL A 272 -15.66 16.78 -20.60
CA VAL A 272 -14.87 17.99 -20.83
C VAL A 272 -15.73 19.22 -20.53
N ALA A 273 -16.99 19.22 -20.95
CA ALA A 273 -17.95 20.29 -20.72
C ALA A 273 -18.35 20.47 -19.24
N THR A 274 -18.33 19.37 -18.46
CA THR A 274 -18.60 19.39 -17.00
C THR A 274 -17.35 19.46 -16.15
N ALA A 275 -16.14 19.45 -16.74
CA ALA A 275 -14.90 19.57 -15.99
C ALA A 275 -14.87 20.90 -15.22
N GLY A 276 -14.69 20.82 -13.90
CA GLY A 276 -14.68 21.99 -13.01
C GLY A 276 -16.06 22.49 -12.58
N LYS A 277 -17.14 21.72 -12.78
CA LYS A 277 -18.48 21.99 -12.27
C LYS A 277 -18.94 20.87 -11.31
N GLY A 278 -19.81 21.20 -10.35
CA GLY A 278 -20.36 20.23 -9.38
C GLY A 278 -19.27 19.57 -8.52
N ASP A 279 -19.26 18.22 -8.48
CA ASP A 279 -18.36 17.39 -7.66
C ASP A 279 -16.86 17.53 -7.96
N ASP A 280 -16.50 18.13 -9.11
CA ASP A 280 -15.10 18.37 -9.49
C ASP A 280 -14.52 19.68 -8.92
N THR A 281 -15.35 20.52 -8.30
CA THR A 281 -14.92 21.74 -7.60
C THR A 281 -14.31 21.43 -6.22
N ALA A 282 -13.59 22.39 -5.64
CA ALA A 282 -13.08 22.24 -4.26
C ALA A 282 -14.23 22.05 -3.25
N GLU A 283 -15.32 22.80 -3.41
CA GLU A 283 -16.56 22.69 -2.62
C GLU A 283 -17.24 21.33 -2.83
N GLY A 284 -17.34 20.86 -4.07
CA GLY A 284 -17.84 19.53 -4.42
C GLY A 284 -17.03 18.37 -3.83
N ARG A 285 -15.81 18.63 -3.34
CA ARG A 285 -14.98 17.66 -2.61
C ARG A 285 -14.98 17.88 -1.09
N GLY A 286 -15.73 18.88 -0.59
CA GLY A 286 -15.88 19.18 0.82
C GLY A 286 -14.74 20.00 1.43
N TYR A 287 -13.90 20.64 0.61
CA TYR A 287 -12.87 21.56 1.12
C TYR A 287 -13.48 22.81 1.77
N ASP A 288 -14.73 23.13 1.47
CA ASP A 288 -15.42 24.31 1.97
C ASP A 288 -15.58 24.36 3.48
N ARG A 289 -15.60 23.19 4.11
CA ARG A 289 -15.58 23.06 5.56
C ARG A 289 -14.37 23.70 6.21
N ILE A 290 -13.22 23.74 5.53
CA ILE A 290 -11.98 24.29 6.08
C ILE A 290 -12.11 25.79 6.32
N TRP A 291 -12.72 26.54 5.40
CA TRP A 291 -12.87 27.99 5.55
C TRP A 291 -14.20 28.40 6.20
N LYS A 292 -15.25 27.57 6.11
CA LYS A 292 -16.52 27.81 6.81
C LYS A 292 -16.46 27.48 8.30
N HIS A 293 -15.63 26.50 8.70
CA HIS A 293 -15.49 26.06 10.09
C HIS A 293 -14.01 26.00 10.54
N PRO A 294 -13.27 27.13 10.47
CA PRO A 294 -11.83 27.15 10.70
C PRO A 294 -11.44 26.78 12.15
N GLN A 295 -12.35 26.90 13.11
CA GLN A 295 -12.13 26.51 14.51
C GLN A 295 -11.71 25.04 14.65
N HIS A 296 -12.16 24.17 13.74
CA HIS A 296 -11.79 22.76 13.77
C HIS A 296 -10.35 22.49 13.31
N LEU A 297 -9.64 23.47 12.75
CA LEU A 297 -8.24 23.31 12.40
C LEU A 297 -7.34 23.20 13.65
N ILE A 298 -7.78 23.65 14.82
CA ILE A 298 -6.95 23.63 16.03
C ILE A 298 -6.77 22.20 16.56
N LEU A 299 -7.87 21.46 16.77
CA LEU A 299 -7.84 20.11 17.37
C LEU A 299 -8.47 19.03 16.47
N GLY A 300 -9.06 19.42 15.34
CA GLY A 300 -9.79 18.52 14.46
C GLY A 300 -11.29 18.49 14.75
N ALA A 301 -12.06 18.34 13.67
CA ALA A 301 -13.51 18.17 13.72
C ALA A 301 -13.96 16.76 14.14
N GLY A 302 -13.08 15.75 14.11
CA GLY A 302 -13.50 14.35 14.06
C GLY A 302 -14.13 13.99 12.71
N GLU A 303 -14.02 12.73 12.32
CA GLU A 303 -14.57 12.21 11.07
C GLU A 303 -15.99 11.68 11.34
N GLY A 304 -16.94 11.92 10.42
CA GLY A 304 -18.34 11.55 10.60
C GLY A 304 -19.24 12.65 11.16
N GLU A 305 -20.53 12.30 11.28
CA GLU A 305 -21.62 13.18 11.72
C GLU A 305 -21.58 14.54 10.98
N TYR A 306 -21.57 14.48 9.65
CA TYR A 306 -21.28 15.64 8.80
C TYR A 306 -22.43 16.65 8.72
N TRP A 307 -23.61 16.29 9.19
CA TRP A 307 -24.77 17.18 9.28
C TRP A 307 -24.51 18.43 10.12
N ARG A 308 -23.53 18.39 11.04
CA ARG A 308 -23.15 19.54 11.87
C ARG A 308 -22.34 20.61 11.15
N PHE A 309 -21.96 20.37 9.88
CA PHE A 309 -21.19 21.32 9.09
C PHE A 309 -22.03 21.88 7.96
N ASP A 310 -22.10 23.21 7.87
CA ASP A 310 -22.49 23.86 6.62
C ASP A 310 -21.43 23.57 5.55
N SER A 311 -21.82 22.81 4.53
CA SER A 311 -20.96 22.40 3.44
C SER A 311 -21.77 22.08 2.19
N PHE A 312 -21.19 22.33 1.02
CA PHE A 312 -21.77 21.97 -0.27
C PHE A 312 -22.12 20.47 -0.34
N ILE A 313 -21.29 19.62 0.27
CA ILE A 313 -21.55 18.19 0.39
C ILE A 313 -22.05 17.84 1.80
N ARG A 314 -23.06 16.98 1.87
CA ARG A 314 -23.55 16.42 3.15
C ARG A 314 -22.78 15.18 3.63
N GLY A 315 -21.84 14.69 2.81
CA GLY A 315 -21.10 13.45 3.03
C GLY A 315 -19.67 13.63 3.53
N GLU A 316 -18.84 12.66 3.21
CA GLU A 316 -17.42 12.64 3.58
C GLU A 316 -16.60 13.61 2.73
N ILE A 317 -15.54 14.20 3.30
CA ILE A 317 -14.56 14.93 2.49
C ILE A 317 -13.93 13.93 1.51
N HIS A 318 -14.02 14.21 0.23
CA HIS A 318 -13.54 13.32 -0.82
C HIS A 318 -12.01 13.36 -0.97
N SER A 319 -11.26 13.97 -0.04
CA SER A 319 -9.80 14.13 -0.11
C SER A 319 -9.12 13.52 1.11
N SER A 320 -8.04 12.77 0.88
CA SER A 320 -7.19 12.26 1.97
C SER A 320 -6.55 13.40 2.77
N LEU A 321 -6.01 14.39 2.06
CA LEU A 321 -5.35 15.54 2.67
C LEU A 321 -6.37 16.44 3.38
N GLY A 322 -7.50 16.72 2.71
CA GLY A 322 -8.59 17.52 3.27
C GLY A 322 -9.15 16.87 4.54
N THR A 323 -9.34 15.55 4.54
CA THR A 323 -9.77 14.80 5.73
C THR A 323 -8.77 14.94 6.86
N ILE A 324 -7.46 14.78 6.60
CA ILE A 324 -6.45 14.92 7.67
C ILE A 324 -6.47 16.33 8.25
N VAL A 325 -6.48 17.35 7.40
CA VAL A 325 -6.42 18.75 7.83
C VAL A 325 -7.68 19.15 8.60
N PHE A 326 -8.86 18.83 8.08
CA PHE A 326 -10.13 19.25 8.69
C PHE A 326 -10.53 18.36 9.88
N CYS A 327 -10.54 17.03 9.69
CA CYS A 327 -11.04 16.12 10.72
C CYS A 327 -10.05 15.96 11.89
N TYR A 328 -8.75 16.16 11.66
CA TYR A 328 -7.71 15.95 12.70
C TYR A 328 -6.89 17.21 13.01
N GLY A 329 -7.17 18.33 12.36
CA GLY A 329 -6.54 19.61 12.66
C GLY A 329 -5.02 19.61 12.45
N ILE A 330 -4.39 20.68 12.95
CA ILE A 330 -2.95 20.87 12.90
C ILE A 330 -2.20 19.73 13.60
N PRO A 331 -2.55 19.27 14.82
CA PRO A 331 -1.79 18.22 15.49
C PRO A 331 -1.84 16.89 14.73
N GLY A 332 -3.02 16.50 14.22
CA GLY A 332 -3.18 15.31 13.40
C GLY A 332 -2.38 15.39 12.10
N PHE A 333 -2.43 16.54 11.43
CA PHE A 333 -1.63 16.81 10.24
C PHE A 333 -0.13 16.73 10.51
N LEU A 334 0.36 17.29 11.63
CA LEU A 334 1.78 17.23 12.00
C LEU A 334 2.23 15.80 12.34
N PHE A 335 1.41 15.01 13.04
CA PHE A 335 1.72 13.60 13.27
C PHE A 335 1.77 12.81 11.96
N PHE A 336 0.84 13.05 11.05
CA PHE A 336 0.84 12.41 9.74
C PHE A 336 2.06 12.83 8.90
N LEU A 337 2.41 14.12 8.87
CA LEU A 337 3.58 14.63 8.16
C LEU A 337 4.88 14.05 8.74
N TYR A 338 4.97 13.96 10.07
CA TYR A 338 6.10 13.32 10.73
C TYR A 338 6.20 11.82 10.40
N PHE A 339 5.07 11.12 10.30
CA PHE A 339 5.00 9.74 9.80
C PHE A 339 5.50 9.65 8.36
N VAL A 340 4.99 10.48 7.43
CA VAL A 340 5.40 10.48 6.03
C VAL A 340 6.90 10.78 5.90
N ALA A 341 7.41 11.80 6.59
CA ALA A 341 8.83 12.14 6.58
C ALA A 341 9.71 10.99 7.15
N THR A 342 9.23 10.33 8.20
CA THR A 342 9.86 9.13 8.80
C THR A 342 9.86 7.95 7.83
N TRP A 343 8.78 7.77 7.06
CA TRP A 343 8.65 6.76 6.03
C TRP A 343 9.58 7.06 4.85
N VAL A 344 9.54 8.26 4.25
CA VAL A 344 10.40 8.65 3.12
C VAL A 344 11.88 8.42 3.44
N ARG A 345 12.34 8.88 4.62
CA ARG A 345 13.74 8.70 5.05
C ARG A 345 14.16 7.23 5.15
N ARG A 346 13.22 6.32 5.44
CA ARG A 346 13.50 4.88 5.66
C ARG A 346 13.26 4.02 4.43
N ALA A 347 12.19 4.28 3.69
CA ALA A 347 11.86 3.62 2.43
C ALA A 347 12.78 4.09 1.29
N GLY A 348 13.36 5.28 1.42
CA GLY A 348 14.25 5.91 0.44
C GLY A 348 13.49 6.73 -0.59
N PHE A 349 14.14 7.79 -1.09
CA PHE A 349 13.55 8.76 -2.01
C PHE A 349 13.02 8.12 -3.30
N GLU A 350 13.72 7.14 -3.87
CA GLU A 350 13.21 6.38 -5.03
C GLU A 350 11.86 5.71 -4.78
N SER A 351 11.60 5.21 -3.56
CA SER A 351 10.28 4.63 -3.22
C SER A 351 9.22 5.72 -3.09
N ALA A 352 9.60 6.89 -2.57
CA ALA A 352 8.70 8.03 -2.44
C ALA A 352 8.31 8.59 -3.81
N LEU A 353 9.27 8.69 -4.75
CA LEU A 353 9.02 9.11 -6.13
C LEU A 353 7.95 8.24 -6.81
N LEU A 354 8.02 6.92 -6.65
CA LEU A 354 7.03 6.00 -7.21
C LEU A 354 5.61 6.17 -6.61
N LEU A 355 5.47 6.86 -5.47
CA LEU A 355 4.17 7.17 -4.86
C LEU A 355 3.68 8.58 -5.17
N VAL A 356 4.44 9.41 -5.88
CA VAL A 356 3.99 10.76 -6.27
C VAL A 356 2.68 10.72 -7.06
N PRO A 357 2.50 9.83 -8.07
CA PRO A 357 1.22 9.76 -8.80
C PRO A 357 0.04 9.40 -7.87
N LEU A 358 0.27 8.51 -6.91
CA LEU A 358 -0.72 8.14 -5.90
C LEU A 358 -1.06 9.30 -4.96
N ALA A 359 -0.05 10.08 -4.55
CA ALA A 359 -0.25 11.26 -3.71
C ALA A 359 -1.07 12.33 -4.44
N MET A 360 -0.79 12.58 -5.73
CA MET A 360 -1.58 13.50 -6.57
C MET A 360 -3.05 13.07 -6.65
N TYR A 361 -3.31 11.78 -6.86
CA TYR A 361 -4.67 11.25 -6.87
C TYR A 361 -5.38 11.44 -5.51
N SER A 362 -4.64 11.30 -4.41
CA SER A 362 -5.16 11.40 -3.03
C SER A 362 -5.52 12.83 -2.60
N VAL A 363 -5.11 13.85 -3.36
CA VAL A 363 -5.54 15.24 -3.15
C VAL A 363 -7.03 15.40 -3.48
N THR A 364 -7.54 14.62 -4.41
CA THR A 364 -8.95 14.70 -4.83
C THR A 364 -9.76 13.49 -4.43
N HIS A 365 -9.13 12.43 -3.89
CA HIS A 365 -9.78 11.18 -3.50
C HIS A 365 -9.41 10.75 -2.08
N MET A 366 -10.38 10.17 -1.36
CA MET A 366 -10.18 9.63 -0.02
C MET A 366 -9.64 8.20 -0.10
N GLY A 367 -8.32 8.09 0.00
CA GLY A 367 -7.57 6.83 -0.14
C GLY A 367 -7.07 6.26 1.18
N LEU A 368 -7.16 6.99 2.29
CA LEU A 368 -6.61 6.59 3.59
C LEU A 368 -7.31 5.40 4.22
N ARG A 369 -8.51 5.04 3.77
CA ARG A 369 -9.24 3.87 4.29
C ARG A 369 -8.92 2.59 3.53
N PHE A 370 -8.24 2.68 2.38
CA PHE A 370 -7.91 1.51 1.56
C PHE A 370 -6.73 0.74 2.16
N THR A 371 -6.98 -0.51 2.56
CA THR A 371 -5.95 -1.42 3.09
C THR A 371 -4.71 -1.59 2.20
N PRO A 372 -4.82 -1.64 0.84
CA PRO A 372 -3.65 -1.75 -0.02
C PRO A 372 -2.73 -0.52 0.04
N PHE A 373 -3.23 0.68 0.40
CA PHE A 373 -2.39 1.87 0.61
C PHE A 373 -1.41 1.65 1.77
N TRP A 374 -1.89 1.19 2.92
CA TRP A 374 -1.04 0.94 4.08
C TRP A 374 -0.12 -0.26 3.87
N THR A 375 -0.60 -1.27 3.13
CA THR A 375 0.21 -2.40 2.68
C THR A 375 1.38 -1.93 1.81
N LEU A 376 1.15 -1.00 0.87
CA LEU A 376 2.16 -0.41 0.01
C LEU A 376 3.24 0.36 0.80
N LEU A 377 2.84 1.13 1.82
CA LEU A 377 3.79 1.81 2.70
C LEU A 377 4.64 0.84 3.53
N ALA A 378 4.06 -0.25 4.04
CA ALA A 378 4.82 -1.29 4.75
C ALA A 378 5.73 -2.08 3.79
N PHE A 379 5.20 -2.43 2.61
CA PHE A 379 5.90 -3.17 1.56
C PHE A 379 7.15 -2.45 1.07
N SER A 380 7.04 -1.15 0.77
CA SER A 380 8.16 -0.31 0.32
C SER A 380 9.31 -0.23 1.34
N LEU A 381 9.01 -0.18 2.64
CA LEU A 381 10.02 -0.27 3.69
C LEU A 381 10.74 -1.63 3.67
N CYS A 382 9.98 -2.71 3.58
CA CYS A 382 10.53 -4.07 3.51
C CYS A 382 11.36 -4.30 2.24
N VAL A 383 10.93 -3.75 1.10
CA VAL A 383 11.70 -3.71 -0.15
C VAL A 383 13.02 -2.99 0.07
N ARG A 384 13.04 -1.81 0.70
CA ARG A 384 14.28 -1.08 0.97
C ARG A 384 15.23 -1.86 1.87
N VAL A 385 14.71 -2.52 2.91
CA VAL A 385 15.50 -3.41 3.77
C VAL A 385 16.13 -4.53 2.94
N GLN A 386 15.36 -5.17 2.05
CA GLN A 386 15.88 -6.24 1.19
C GLN A 386 16.90 -5.74 0.17
N VAL A 387 16.69 -4.57 -0.44
CA VAL A 387 17.64 -3.96 -1.38
C VAL A 387 18.97 -3.67 -0.69
N LYS A 388 18.96 -3.04 0.50
CA LYS A 388 20.18 -2.82 1.28
C LYS A 388 20.91 -4.12 1.63
N LYS A 389 20.18 -5.20 1.92
CA LYS A 389 20.79 -6.53 2.11
C LYS A 389 21.46 -7.04 0.83
N ASN A 390 20.80 -6.89 -0.31
CA ASN A 390 21.36 -7.30 -1.60
C ASN A 390 22.64 -6.52 -1.94
N GLU A 391 22.65 -5.20 -1.72
CA GLU A 391 23.82 -4.33 -1.90
C GLU A 391 25.00 -4.79 -1.03
N LYS A 392 24.75 -5.11 0.25
CA LYS A 392 25.79 -5.62 1.16
C LYS A 392 26.31 -7.00 0.76
N ALA A 393 25.43 -7.90 0.34
CA ALA A 393 25.81 -9.23 -0.15
C ALA A 393 26.67 -9.14 -1.42
N ALA A 394 26.29 -8.25 -2.35
CA ALA A 394 27.05 -7.99 -3.58
C ALA A 394 28.46 -7.46 -3.28
N LYS A 395 28.61 -6.52 -2.32
CA LYS A 395 29.93 -6.04 -1.88
C LYS A 395 30.83 -7.15 -1.34
N LEU A 396 30.23 -8.16 -0.71
CA LEU A 396 30.92 -9.33 -0.18
C LEU A 396 31.09 -10.45 -1.21
N ARG A 397 30.64 -10.27 -2.45
CA ARG A 397 30.65 -11.29 -3.53
C ARG A 397 29.99 -12.62 -3.11
N ILE A 398 28.94 -12.54 -2.31
CA ILE A 398 28.15 -13.70 -1.88
C ILE A 398 26.67 -13.52 -2.25
N GLU A 399 25.96 -14.63 -2.34
CA GLU A 399 24.52 -14.61 -2.54
C GLU A 399 23.81 -14.03 -1.31
N PRO A 400 22.67 -13.30 -1.47
CA PRO A 400 21.92 -12.73 -0.35
C PRO A 400 21.49 -13.76 0.71
N GLU A 401 21.23 -15.00 0.29
CA GLU A 401 20.91 -16.12 1.18
C GLU A 401 22.11 -16.53 2.06
N GLN A 402 23.32 -16.50 1.47
CA GLN A 402 24.58 -16.75 2.19
C GLN A 402 24.87 -15.62 3.16
N TYR A 403 24.58 -14.36 2.78
CA TYR A 403 24.70 -13.22 3.68
C TYR A 403 23.78 -13.35 4.91
N ASP A 404 22.51 -13.74 4.72
CA ASP A 404 21.60 -13.97 5.85
C ASP A 404 22.08 -15.13 6.74
N ALA A 405 22.61 -16.20 6.17
CA ALA A 405 23.19 -17.31 6.94
C ALA A 405 24.42 -16.87 7.75
N LEU A 406 25.32 -16.11 7.13
CA LEU A 406 26.50 -15.53 7.77
C LEU A 406 26.10 -14.63 8.95
N MET A 407 25.18 -13.69 8.73
CA MET A 407 24.74 -12.77 9.78
C MET A 407 24.02 -13.49 10.94
N ARG A 408 23.32 -14.60 10.68
CA ARG A 408 22.77 -15.45 11.74
C ARG A 408 23.86 -16.12 12.55
N ALA A 409 24.89 -16.68 11.91
CA ALA A 409 26.01 -17.31 12.58
C ALA A 409 26.80 -16.31 13.44
N VAL A 410 27.08 -15.12 12.90
CA VAL A 410 27.76 -14.03 13.63
C VAL A 410 26.98 -13.64 14.88
N ARG A 411 25.65 -13.44 14.77
CA ARG A 411 24.81 -13.10 15.93
C ARG A 411 24.75 -14.21 16.98
N ALA A 412 24.69 -15.47 16.55
CA ALA A 412 24.68 -16.62 17.45
C ALA A 412 25.98 -16.70 18.25
N ARG A 413 27.13 -16.51 17.58
CA ARG A 413 28.46 -16.48 18.21
C ARG A 413 28.59 -15.32 19.19
N LEU A 414 28.17 -14.11 18.80
CA LEU A 414 28.23 -12.94 19.67
C LEU A 414 27.36 -13.12 20.93
N LYS A 415 26.18 -13.72 20.78
CA LYS A 415 25.29 -14.04 21.91
C LYS A 415 25.90 -15.10 22.84
N ALA A 416 26.59 -16.10 22.28
CA ALA A 416 27.29 -17.10 23.08
C ALA A 416 28.44 -16.46 23.88
N GLN A 417 29.23 -15.58 23.25
CA GLN A 417 30.32 -14.83 23.91
C GLN A 417 29.81 -13.90 25.02
N LEU A 418 28.70 -13.19 24.80
CA LEU A 418 28.10 -12.36 25.84
C LEU A 418 27.57 -13.18 27.02
N ARG A 419 27.06 -14.39 26.77
CA ARG A 419 26.61 -15.29 27.83
C ARG A 419 27.77 -15.86 28.64
N SER A 420 28.87 -16.24 27.98
CA SER A 420 30.07 -16.70 28.69
C SER A 420 30.68 -15.58 29.53
N ALA A 421 30.71 -14.34 29.03
CA ALA A 421 31.21 -13.19 29.79
C ALA A 421 30.29 -12.78 30.96
N ALA A 422 28.97 -12.97 30.83
CA ALA A 422 28.03 -12.69 31.92
C ALA A 422 27.99 -13.82 32.97
N GLY A 423 28.32 -15.06 32.61
CA GLY A 423 28.41 -16.19 33.54
C GLY A 423 29.71 -16.25 34.34
N SER A 424 30.73 -15.47 33.95
CA SER A 424 32.01 -15.35 34.66
C SER A 424 32.03 -14.17 35.65
N SER A 425 30.89 -13.84 36.26
CA SER A 425 30.88 -12.95 37.43
C SER A 425 31.72 -13.61 38.53
N PRO A 426 32.78 -12.97 39.05
CA PRO A 426 33.57 -13.56 40.12
C PRO A 426 32.67 -13.71 41.35
N GLN A 427 32.51 -14.96 41.81
CA GLN A 427 32.18 -15.21 43.21
C GLN A 427 33.37 -14.71 44.01
N SER A 428 33.24 -13.53 44.60
CA SER A 428 34.08 -13.03 45.68
C SER A 428 33.21 -12.82 46.90
#